data_AF-A0A6I2JG77-F1
#
_entry.id   AF-A0A6I2JG77-F1
#
_cell.length_a   1.000
_cell.length_b   1.000
_cell.length_c   1.000
_cell.angle_alpha   90.00
_cell.angle_beta   90.00
_cell.angle_gamma   90.00
#
_symmetry.space_group_name_H-M   'P 1'
#
loop_
_entity.id
_entity.type
_entity.pdbx_description
1 polymer ?
#
loop_
_entity_poly.entity_id
_entity_poly.type
_entity_poly.pdbx_seq_one_letter_code
_entity_poly.pdbx_strand_id
1 'polypeptide(L)'
;MTNKVQQRFNDLKSLADDVSKSSHVVHSQYTGTDTYVDSELLLQWLTKSENLISSVCGKTSTYYEAFTEAKKVSSFETNKSVFNRLNSIFLAIKDDYEDGYLVSYKSLIQADLFDDELEQAKTLLSSGYSTAAAVIAGTVLETTLREICDRNAIAHGKLDKMNADLAKQGVYNSIQQKSITAMAGIRNSAAHGKVDEFTSNDVSNMISNIESFLMKHLN
;
A
#
# COMPACT_ATOMS: atom_id res chain seq x y z
N MET A 1 10.23 0.28 -9.34
CA MET A 1 9.05 1.15 -9.55
C MET A 1 9.18 2.52 -8.86
N THR A 2 9.91 2.61 -7.75
CA THR A 2 10.15 3.82 -6.93
C THR A 2 10.63 5.04 -7.74
N ASN A 3 11.54 4.84 -8.71
CA ASN A 3 12.09 5.92 -9.53
C ASN A 3 11.01 6.64 -10.40
N LYS A 4 9.98 5.93 -10.89
CA LYS A 4 8.93 6.53 -11.72
C LYS A 4 7.92 7.35 -10.90
N VAL A 5 7.57 6.89 -9.70
CA VAL A 5 6.66 7.62 -8.80
C VAL A 5 7.37 8.86 -8.26
N GLN A 6 8.65 8.73 -7.90
CA GLN A 6 9.49 9.84 -7.52
C GLN A 6 9.57 10.92 -8.61
N GLN A 7 9.84 10.50 -9.85
CA GLN A 7 9.84 11.41 -10.99
C GLN A 7 8.48 12.10 -11.14
N ARG A 8 7.38 11.36 -10.95
CA ARG A 8 6.03 11.92 -11.05
C ARG A 8 5.75 12.96 -9.97
N PHE A 9 6.21 12.76 -8.73
CA PHE A 9 6.14 13.79 -7.69
C PHE A 9 6.93 15.05 -8.09
N ASN A 10 8.12 14.90 -8.67
CA ASN A 10 8.94 16.02 -9.12
C ASN A 10 8.28 16.79 -10.29
N ASP A 11 7.72 16.07 -11.27
CA ASP A 11 6.99 16.70 -12.38
C ASP A 11 5.79 17.51 -11.89
N LEU A 12 5.04 16.98 -10.92
CA LEU A 12 3.88 17.67 -10.35
C LEU A 12 4.29 18.81 -9.41
N LYS A 13 5.45 18.72 -8.76
CA LYS A 13 6.03 19.85 -8.04
C LYS A 13 6.38 20.99 -8.99
N SER A 14 7.00 20.70 -10.13
CA SER A 14 7.29 21.70 -11.15
C SER A 14 6.00 22.34 -11.68
N LEU A 15 4.96 21.54 -11.95
CA LEU A 15 3.66 22.06 -12.37
C LEU A 15 3.02 22.95 -11.28
N ALA A 16 3.16 22.60 -10.00
CA ALA A 16 2.71 23.45 -8.90
C ALA A 16 3.45 24.81 -8.90
N ASP A 17 4.75 24.81 -9.19
CA ASP A 17 5.53 26.05 -9.27
C ASP A 17 5.04 26.93 -10.42
N ASP A 18 4.65 26.35 -11.55
CA ASP A 18 4.06 27.08 -12.67
C ASP A 18 2.66 27.64 -12.35
N VAL A 19 1.82 26.88 -11.65
CA VAL A 19 0.56 27.39 -11.07
C VAL A 19 0.84 28.56 -10.14
N SER A 20 1.85 28.46 -9.27
CA SER A 20 2.20 29.53 -8.34
C SER A 20 2.68 30.80 -9.05
N LYS A 21 3.49 30.66 -10.11
CA LYS A 21 3.97 31.78 -10.94
C LYS A 21 2.86 32.47 -11.74
N SER A 22 1.77 31.77 -12.06
CA SER A 22 0.60 32.35 -12.75
C SER A 22 -0.26 33.29 -11.86
N SER A 23 0.19 33.56 -10.64
CA SER A 23 -0.50 34.41 -9.67
C SER A 23 -0.70 35.82 -10.22
N HIS A 24 -1.94 36.30 -10.18
CA HIS A 24 -2.32 37.63 -10.62
C HIS A 24 -3.40 38.23 -9.71
N VAL A 25 -3.43 39.55 -9.64
CA VAL A 25 -4.37 40.30 -8.81
C VAL A 25 -5.59 40.68 -9.64
N VAL A 26 -6.78 40.40 -9.11
CA VAL A 26 -8.06 40.79 -9.70
C VAL A 26 -8.71 41.83 -8.80
N HIS A 27 -9.12 42.94 -9.40
CA HIS A 27 -9.82 44.00 -8.69
C HIS A 27 -11.30 44.01 -9.08
N SER A 28 -12.16 44.06 -8.08
CA SER A 28 -13.61 44.09 -8.20
C SER A 28 -14.18 45.23 -7.36
N GLN A 29 -15.08 46.01 -7.94
CA GLN A 29 -15.77 47.11 -7.24
C GLN A 29 -16.68 46.61 -6.11
N TYR A 30 -17.05 45.33 -6.11
CA TYR A 30 -17.99 44.75 -5.14
C TYR A 30 -17.30 43.88 -4.08
N THR A 31 -16.19 43.22 -4.42
CA THR A 31 -15.53 42.23 -3.56
C THR A 31 -14.12 42.65 -3.13
N GLY A 32 -13.61 43.78 -3.62
CA GLY A 32 -12.29 44.29 -3.27
C GLY A 32 -11.19 43.76 -4.20
N THR A 33 -10.01 43.54 -3.64
CA THR A 33 -8.82 43.12 -4.39
C THR A 33 -8.38 41.75 -3.88
N ASP A 34 -8.39 40.77 -4.78
CA ASP A 34 -8.10 39.37 -4.48
C ASP A 34 -7.02 38.83 -5.41
N THR A 35 -6.33 37.77 -4.98
CA THR A 35 -5.28 37.12 -5.77
C THR A 35 -5.76 35.76 -6.25
N TYR A 36 -5.55 35.49 -7.53
CA TYR A 36 -5.92 34.26 -8.22
C TYR A 36 -4.71 33.65 -8.93
N VAL A 37 -4.82 32.37 -9.27
CA VAL A 37 -3.92 31.66 -10.19
C VAL A 37 -4.65 31.30 -11.47
N ASP A 38 -3.92 30.90 -12.50
CA ASP A 38 -4.50 30.34 -13.71
C ASP A 38 -5.32 29.08 -13.39
N SER A 39 -6.59 29.12 -13.76
CA SER A 39 -7.56 28.08 -13.43
C SER A 39 -7.32 26.79 -14.22
N GLU A 40 -6.79 26.85 -15.43
CA GLU A 40 -6.51 25.67 -16.25
C GLU A 40 -5.28 24.93 -15.73
N LEU A 41 -4.20 25.65 -15.43
CA LEU A 41 -3.00 25.09 -14.80
C LEU A 41 -3.35 24.48 -13.44
N LEU A 42 -4.15 25.18 -12.64
CA LEU A 42 -4.61 24.67 -11.35
C LEU A 42 -5.40 23.37 -11.53
N LEU A 43 -6.37 23.33 -12.45
CA LEU A 43 -7.17 22.13 -12.70
C LEU A 43 -6.30 20.95 -13.15
N GLN A 44 -5.36 21.19 -14.07
CA GLN A 44 -4.43 20.16 -14.54
C GLN A 44 -3.58 19.60 -13.40
N TRP A 45 -3.06 20.48 -12.53
CA TRP A 45 -2.29 20.08 -11.37
C TRP A 45 -3.15 19.26 -10.40
N LEU A 46 -4.35 19.75 -10.05
CA LEU A 46 -5.27 19.07 -9.14
C LEU A 46 -5.61 17.66 -9.60
N THR A 47 -6.02 17.50 -10.87
CA THR A 47 -6.40 16.19 -11.41
C THR A 47 -5.23 15.20 -11.37
N LYS A 48 -4.03 15.65 -11.74
CA LYS A 48 -2.85 14.77 -11.78
C LYS A 48 -2.34 14.44 -10.38
N SER A 49 -2.36 15.39 -9.45
CA SER A 49 -1.97 15.20 -8.04
C SER A 49 -2.94 14.28 -7.32
N GLU A 50 -4.24 14.46 -7.47
CA GLU A 50 -5.24 13.55 -6.89
C GLU A 50 -5.06 12.11 -7.39
N ASN A 51 -4.84 11.93 -8.70
CA ASN A 51 -4.60 10.60 -9.25
C ASN A 51 -3.34 9.96 -8.64
N LEU A 52 -2.23 10.70 -8.54
CA LEU A 52 -1.01 10.20 -7.92
C LEU A 52 -1.23 9.82 -6.45
N ILE A 53 -1.82 10.71 -5.66
CA ILE A 53 -2.09 10.46 -4.23
C ILE A 53 -3.00 9.25 -4.06
N SER A 54 -4.05 9.13 -4.88
CA SER A 54 -4.93 7.95 -4.84
C SER A 54 -4.20 6.65 -5.14
N SER A 55 -3.19 6.68 -6.02
CA SER A 55 -2.42 5.52 -6.43
C SER A 55 -1.32 5.15 -5.43
N VAL A 56 -0.72 6.14 -4.76
CA VAL A 56 0.41 5.95 -3.85
C VAL A 56 -0.07 5.70 -2.43
N CYS A 57 -1.01 6.51 -1.94
CA CYS A 57 -1.51 6.44 -0.58
C CYS A 57 -2.76 5.54 -0.46
N GLY A 58 -3.51 5.35 -1.54
CA GLY A 58 -4.81 4.68 -1.50
C GLY A 58 -5.96 5.60 -1.10
N LYS A 59 -7.17 5.28 -1.55
CA LYS A 59 -8.36 6.14 -1.37
C LYS A 59 -8.89 6.23 0.07
N THR A 60 -8.50 5.31 0.93
CA THR A 60 -8.87 5.27 2.35
C THR A 60 -7.77 5.82 3.26
N SER A 61 -6.72 6.42 2.70
CA SER A 61 -5.64 6.99 3.49
C SER A 61 -6.00 8.36 4.04
N THR A 62 -5.50 8.67 5.24
CA THR A 62 -5.59 10.00 5.84
C THR A 62 -5.10 11.10 4.89
N TYR A 63 -4.06 10.80 4.09
CA TYR A 63 -3.53 11.73 3.09
C TYR A 63 -4.50 12.00 1.95
N TYR A 64 -5.14 10.96 1.40
CA TYR A 64 -6.13 11.13 0.34
C TYR A 64 -7.40 11.82 0.85
N GLU A 65 -7.84 11.49 2.07
CA GLU A 65 -8.99 12.14 2.72
C GLU A 65 -8.72 13.61 2.99
N ALA A 66 -7.56 13.95 3.58
CA ALA A 66 -7.16 15.33 3.83
C ALA A 66 -7.06 16.14 2.53
N PHE A 67 -6.47 15.58 1.48
CA PHE A 67 -6.41 16.24 0.17
C PHE A 67 -7.81 16.45 -0.42
N THR A 68 -8.70 15.47 -0.31
CA THR A 68 -10.07 15.54 -0.83
C THR A 68 -10.91 16.57 -0.07
N GLU A 69 -10.78 16.62 1.26
CA GLU A 69 -11.46 17.61 2.08
C GLU A 69 -10.96 19.03 1.77
N ALA A 70 -9.64 19.20 1.65
CA ALA A 70 -9.01 20.47 1.32
C ALA A 70 -9.41 21.04 -0.05
N LYS A 71 -9.88 20.21 -0.99
CA LYS A 71 -10.42 20.67 -2.29
C LYS A 71 -11.75 21.39 -2.16
N LYS A 72 -12.52 21.14 -1.10
CA LYS A 72 -13.81 21.80 -0.92
C LYS A 72 -13.58 23.28 -0.70
N VAL A 73 -14.26 24.09 -1.51
CA VAL A 73 -14.12 25.55 -1.51
C VAL A 73 -15.08 26.12 -0.48
N SER A 74 -14.56 26.96 0.41
CA SER A 74 -15.40 27.71 1.34
C SER A 74 -15.92 29.00 0.70
N SER A 75 -17.03 29.54 1.22
CA SER A 75 -17.53 30.85 0.78
C SER A 75 -16.43 31.91 0.88
N PHE A 76 -16.32 32.75 -0.15
CA PHE A 76 -15.32 33.83 -0.27
C PHE A 76 -13.87 33.41 -0.40
N GLU A 77 -13.59 32.13 -0.69
CA GLU A 77 -12.23 31.65 -0.89
C GLU A 77 -11.77 31.80 -2.36
N THR A 78 -10.52 32.25 -2.56
CA THR A 78 -9.92 32.34 -3.89
C THR A 78 -9.29 31.01 -4.33
N ASN A 79 -9.16 30.80 -5.65
CA ASN A 79 -8.48 29.61 -6.17
C ASN A 79 -6.99 29.55 -5.75
N LYS A 80 -6.34 30.71 -5.46
CA LYS A 80 -4.98 30.77 -4.91
C LYS A 80 -4.92 30.21 -3.49
N SER A 81 -5.89 30.56 -2.64
CA SER A 81 -5.97 30.01 -1.27
C SER A 81 -6.13 28.49 -1.29
N VAL A 82 -7.06 27.99 -2.11
CA VAL A 82 -7.28 26.56 -2.33
C VAL A 82 -6.01 25.87 -2.83
N PHE A 83 -5.35 26.45 -3.84
CA PHE A 83 -4.09 25.95 -4.37
C PHE A 83 -3.01 25.87 -3.29
N ASN A 84 -2.78 26.94 -2.52
CA ASN A 84 -1.74 26.98 -1.50
C ASN A 84 -1.93 25.88 -0.45
N ARG A 85 -3.16 25.71 0.05
CA ARG A 85 -3.52 24.64 0.99
C ARG A 85 -3.20 23.26 0.41
N LEU A 86 -3.68 22.99 -0.82
CA LEU A 86 -3.50 21.69 -1.45
C LEU A 86 -2.03 21.41 -1.76
N ASN A 87 -1.27 22.43 -2.16
CA ASN A 87 0.15 22.30 -2.44
C ASN A 87 0.93 21.98 -1.17
N SER A 88 0.58 22.54 -0.01
CA SER A 88 1.19 22.16 1.28
C SER A 88 0.95 20.68 1.62
N ILE A 89 -0.26 20.17 1.40
CA ILE A 89 -0.56 18.75 1.62
C ILE A 89 0.22 17.87 0.64
N PHE A 90 0.25 18.24 -0.64
CA PHE A 90 1.02 17.53 -1.67
C PHE A 90 2.51 17.45 -1.33
N LEU A 91 3.09 18.55 -0.83
CA LEU A 91 4.49 18.58 -0.40
C LEU A 91 4.76 17.65 0.78
N ALA A 92 3.90 17.67 1.81
CA ALA A 92 4.04 16.75 2.94
C ALA A 92 3.99 15.27 2.48
N ILE A 93 3.08 14.91 1.58
CA ILE A 93 2.99 13.55 1.01
C ILE A 93 4.25 13.20 0.23
N LYS A 94 4.78 14.14 -0.55
CA LYS A 94 6.01 13.95 -1.32
C LYS A 94 7.19 13.71 -0.38
N ASP A 95 7.33 14.50 0.67
CA ASP A 95 8.43 14.38 1.63
C ASP A 95 8.33 13.02 2.36
N ASP A 96 7.14 12.63 2.83
CA ASP A 96 6.91 11.30 3.42
C ASP A 96 7.17 10.13 2.46
N TYR A 97 6.91 10.34 1.16
CA TYR A 97 7.23 9.35 0.14
C TYR A 97 8.75 9.21 -0.05
N GLU A 98 9.45 10.34 -0.15
CA GLU A 98 10.92 10.40 -0.34
C GLU A 98 11.68 9.82 0.85
N ASP A 99 11.18 10.10 2.06
CA ASP A 99 11.74 9.58 3.31
C ASP A 99 11.35 8.12 3.56
N GLY A 100 10.47 7.55 2.74
CA GLY A 100 10.07 6.13 2.80
C GLY A 100 8.97 5.81 3.82
N TYR A 101 8.42 6.80 4.51
CA TYR A 101 7.37 6.61 5.51
C TYR A 101 6.09 6.00 4.92
N LEU A 102 5.74 6.31 3.67
CA LEU A 102 4.56 5.71 3.03
C LEU A 102 4.70 4.19 2.83
N VAL A 103 5.91 3.70 2.58
CA VAL A 103 6.19 2.26 2.47
C VAL A 103 6.16 1.60 3.85
N SER A 104 6.66 2.28 4.89
CA SER A 104 6.59 1.76 6.26
C SER A 104 5.15 1.68 6.75
N TYR A 105 4.30 2.68 6.47
CA TYR A 105 2.88 2.64 6.87
C TYR A 105 2.12 1.50 6.20
N LYS A 106 2.31 1.29 4.89
CA LYS A 106 1.70 0.14 4.20
C LYS A 106 2.14 -1.18 4.84
N SER A 107 3.43 -1.30 5.17
CA SER A 107 3.99 -2.50 5.78
C SER A 107 3.43 -2.75 7.19
N LEU A 108 3.26 -1.71 8.01
CA LEU A 108 2.65 -1.79 9.34
C LEU A 108 1.19 -2.22 9.26
N ILE A 109 0.40 -1.61 8.37
CA ILE A 109 -1.02 -1.97 8.18
C ILE A 109 -1.15 -3.42 7.70
N GLN A 110 -0.26 -3.86 6.80
CA GLN A 110 -0.23 -5.27 6.36
C GLN A 110 0.12 -6.21 7.52
N ALA A 111 1.07 -5.85 8.37
CA ALA A 111 1.41 -6.64 9.55
C ALA A 111 0.21 -6.79 10.50
N ASP A 112 -0.47 -5.69 10.82
CA ASP A 112 -1.69 -5.71 11.66
C ASP A 112 -2.78 -6.62 11.04
N LEU A 113 -3.01 -6.52 9.73
CA LEU A 113 -3.98 -7.37 9.03
C LEU A 113 -3.59 -8.85 9.07
N PHE A 114 -2.30 -9.17 8.88
CA PHE A 114 -1.83 -10.55 8.95
C PHE A 114 -1.97 -11.13 10.36
N ASP A 115 -1.71 -10.34 11.40
CA ASP A 115 -1.92 -10.76 12.78
C ASP A 115 -3.41 -11.07 13.05
N ASP A 116 -4.33 -10.21 12.59
CA ASP A 116 -5.77 -10.45 12.67
C ASP A 116 -6.23 -11.70 11.90
N GLU A 117 -5.70 -11.93 10.69
CA GLU A 117 -6.01 -13.11 9.87
C GLU A 117 -5.48 -14.41 10.49
N LEU A 118 -4.27 -14.38 11.05
CA LEU A 118 -3.69 -15.53 11.74
C LEU A 118 -4.41 -15.83 13.05
N GLU A 119 -4.88 -14.82 13.77
CA GLU A 119 -5.72 -15.02 14.96
C GLU A 119 -7.09 -15.63 14.60
N GLN A 120 -7.69 -15.21 13.49
CA GLN A 120 -8.88 -15.88 12.94
C GLN A 120 -8.60 -17.34 12.58
N ALA A 121 -7.46 -17.63 11.95
CA ALA A 121 -7.06 -18.99 11.63
C ALA A 121 -6.90 -19.86 12.90
N LYS A 122 -6.29 -19.33 13.96
CA LYS A 122 -6.20 -20.03 15.27
C LYS A 122 -7.58 -20.29 15.87
N THR A 123 -8.46 -19.29 15.85
CA THR A 123 -9.83 -19.40 16.38
C THR A 123 -10.60 -20.50 15.64
N LEU A 124 -10.55 -20.52 14.31
CA LEU A 124 -11.15 -21.58 13.50
C LEU A 124 -10.57 -22.96 13.80
N LEU A 125 -9.24 -23.06 13.91
CA LEU A 125 -8.56 -24.31 14.22
C LEU A 125 -9.01 -24.85 15.58
N SER A 126 -9.05 -23.99 16.61
CA SER A 126 -9.52 -24.35 17.95
C SER A 126 -10.99 -24.79 17.98
N SER A 127 -11.79 -24.31 17.03
CA SER A 127 -13.19 -24.67 16.84
C SER A 127 -13.38 -25.92 15.96
N GLY A 128 -12.28 -26.58 15.55
CA GLY A 128 -12.30 -27.80 14.73
C GLY A 128 -12.31 -27.56 13.21
N TYR A 129 -12.34 -26.31 12.74
CA TYR A 129 -12.40 -25.96 11.33
C TYR A 129 -11.01 -25.90 10.68
N SER A 130 -10.31 -27.04 10.66
CA SER A 130 -8.91 -27.14 10.21
C SER A 130 -8.71 -26.71 8.74
N THR A 131 -9.62 -27.09 7.84
CA THR A 131 -9.57 -26.69 6.42
C THR A 131 -9.68 -25.18 6.25
N ALA A 132 -10.62 -24.55 6.96
CA ALA A 132 -10.82 -23.10 6.88
C ALA A 132 -9.60 -22.35 7.46
N ALA A 133 -9.09 -22.80 8.60
CA ALA A 133 -7.87 -22.27 9.20
C ALA A 133 -6.67 -22.34 8.24
N ALA A 134 -6.46 -23.49 7.59
CA ALA A 134 -5.37 -23.68 6.62
C ALA A 134 -5.50 -22.76 5.38
N VAL A 135 -6.72 -22.51 4.91
CA VAL A 135 -6.96 -21.59 3.77
C VAL A 135 -6.65 -20.14 4.17
N ILE A 136 -7.07 -19.68 5.35
CA ILE A 136 -6.79 -18.32 5.82
C ILE A 136 -5.28 -18.14 6.03
N ALA A 137 -4.64 -19.01 6.81
CA ALA A 137 -3.19 -18.95 7.03
C ALA A 137 -2.42 -19.04 5.70
N GLY A 138 -2.87 -19.89 4.77
CA GLY A 138 -2.28 -20.01 3.45
C GLY A 138 -2.39 -18.75 2.59
N THR A 139 -3.44 -17.95 2.79
CA THR A 139 -3.64 -16.66 2.13
C THR A 139 -2.67 -15.61 2.66
N VAL A 140 -2.42 -15.59 3.98
CA VAL A 140 -1.38 -14.77 4.62
C VAL A 140 -0.01 -15.09 4.04
N LEU A 141 0.35 -16.38 3.94
CA LEU A 141 1.62 -16.83 3.36
C LEU A 141 1.79 -16.36 1.91
N GLU A 142 0.76 -16.53 1.07
CA GLU A 142 0.82 -16.13 -0.34
C GLU A 142 0.96 -14.60 -0.49
N THR A 143 0.24 -13.83 0.33
CA THR A 143 0.31 -12.36 0.31
C THR A 143 1.67 -11.87 0.79
N THR A 144 2.22 -12.51 1.83
CA THR A 144 3.59 -12.26 2.32
C THR A 144 4.61 -12.46 1.21
N LEU A 145 4.53 -13.57 0.47
CA LEU A 145 5.46 -13.84 -0.64
C LEU A 145 5.35 -12.82 -1.76
N ARG A 146 4.14 -12.33 -2.07
CA ARG A 146 3.94 -11.25 -3.06
C ARG A 146 4.60 -9.96 -2.60
N GLU A 147 4.40 -9.56 -1.34
CA GLU A 147 5.03 -8.35 -0.79
C GLU A 147 6.58 -8.45 -0.85
N ILE A 148 7.14 -9.61 -0.50
CA ILE A 148 8.59 -9.82 -0.61
C ILE A 148 9.03 -9.79 -2.09
N CYS A 149 8.24 -10.33 -3.02
CA CYS A 149 8.52 -10.22 -4.45
C CYS A 149 8.54 -8.75 -4.91
N ASP A 150 7.56 -7.94 -4.51
CA ASP A 150 7.50 -6.51 -4.83
C ASP A 150 8.75 -5.76 -4.33
N ARG A 151 9.17 -6.04 -3.08
CA ARG A 151 10.40 -5.47 -2.48
C ARG A 151 11.69 -5.86 -3.24
N ASN A 152 11.71 -7.03 -3.87
CA ASN A 152 12.86 -7.55 -4.62
C ASN A 152 12.71 -7.42 -6.14
N ALA A 153 11.69 -6.69 -6.62
CA ALA A 153 11.38 -6.52 -8.04
C ALA A 153 11.24 -7.86 -8.81
N ILE A 154 10.66 -8.87 -8.17
CA ILE A 154 10.33 -10.18 -8.75
C ILE A 154 8.88 -10.16 -9.22
N ALA A 155 8.62 -10.68 -10.42
CA ALA A 155 7.26 -10.77 -10.95
C ALA A 155 6.41 -11.80 -10.20
N HIS A 156 5.15 -11.44 -9.92
CA HIS A 156 4.21 -12.35 -9.28
C HIS A 156 3.89 -13.58 -10.16
N GLY A 157 3.57 -14.68 -9.49
CA GLY A 157 3.19 -15.94 -10.13
C GLY A 157 2.52 -16.88 -9.15
N LYS A 158 2.52 -18.18 -9.46
CA LYS A 158 2.11 -19.21 -8.50
C LYS A 158 3.02 -19.19 -7.28
N LEU A 159 2.47 -19.52 -6.11
CA LEU A 159 3.20 -19.55 -4.83
C LEU A 159 4.54 -20.28 -4.94
N ASP A 160 4.56 -21.50 -5.51
CA ASP A 160 5.79 -22.29 -5.66
C ASP A 160 6.85 -21.60 -6.52
N LYS A 161 6.41 -20.89 -7.57
CA LYS A 161 7.31 -20.14 -8.44
C LYS A 161 7.90 -18.94 -7.70
N MET A 162 7.05 -18.17 -7.00
CA MET A 162 7.52 -17.03 -6.19
C MET A 162 8.52 -17.48 -5.13
N ASN A 163 8.23 -18.60 -4.43
CA ASN A 163 9.14 -19.20 -3.45
C ASN A 163 10.50 -19.58 -4.06
N ALA A 164 10.48 -20.24 -5.23
CA ALA A 164 11.70 -20.62 -5.92
C ALA A 164 12.51 -19.42 -6.42
N ASP A 165 11.86 -18.40 -6.99
CA ASP A 165 12.51 -17.20 -7.52
C ASP A 165 13.15 -16.37 -6.38
N LEU A 166 12.46 -16.24 -5.24
CA LEU A 166 12.98 -15.56 -4.04
C LEU A 166 14.20 -16.29 -3.45
N ALA A 167 14.13 -17.62 -3.31
CA ALA A 167 15.27 -18.41 -2.84
C ALA A 167 16.47 -18.31 -3.80
N LYS A 168 16.20 -18.32 -5.11
CA LYS A 168 17.23 -18.18 -6.16
C LYS A 168 17.92 -16.82 -6.12
N GLN A 169 17.21 -15.75 -5.75
CA GLN A 169 17.80 -14.43 -5.52
C GLN A 169 18.49 -14.29 -4.15
N GLY A 170 18.47 -15.34 -3.32
CA GLY A 170 19.14 -15.34 -2.02
C GLY A 170 18.39 -14.58 -0.92
N VAL A 171 17.11 -14.25 -1.12
CA VAL A 171 16.28 -13.57 -0.10
C VAL A 171 16.14 -14.44 1.15
N TYR A 172 16.11 -15.76 0.96
CA TYR A 172 16.22 -16.74 2.03
C TYR A 172 16.88 -18.03 1.53
N ASN A 173 17.35 -18.83 2.49
CA ASN A 173 18.07 -20.07 2.21
C ASN A 173 17.14 -21.24 1.83
N SER A 174 17.74 -22.36 1.44
CA SER A 174 17.04 -23.57 1.03
C SER A 174 16.19 -24.22 2.13
N ILE A 175 16.51 -24.00 3.40
CA ILE A 175 15.73 -24.50 4.54
C ILE A 175 14.40 -23.76 4.60
N GLN A 176 14.43 -22.41 4.54
CA GLN A 176 13.22 -21.60 4.50
C GLN A 176 12.37 -21.92 3.26
N GLN A 177 13.00 -22.08 2.10
CA GLN A 177 12.30 -22.47 0.86
C GLN A 177 11.50 -23.76 1.04
N LYS A 178 12.10 -24.81 1.63
CA LYS A 178 11.44 -26.09 1.89
C LYS A 178 10.31 -25.97 2.91
N SER A 179 10.48 -25.15 3.95
CA SER A 179 9.43 -24.86 4.93
C SER A 179 8.21 -24.20 4.25
N ILE A 180 8.44 -23.20 3.38
CA ILE A 180 7.39 -22.55 2.60
C ILE A 180 6.69 -23.54 1.67
N THR A 181 7.45 -24.43 1.00
CA THR A 181 6.87 -25.48 0.15
C THR A 181 5.95 -26.43 0.93
N ALA A 182 6.31 -26.81 2.16
CA ALA A 182 5.46 -27.65 2.99
C ALA A 182 4.14 -26.94 3.35
N MET A 183 4.21 -25.66 3.76
CA MET A 183 3.01 -24.86 4.06
C MET A 183 2.13 -24.64 2.82
N ALA A 184 2.74 -24.43 1.65
CA ALA A 184 2.03 -24.34 0.37
C ALA A 184 1.29 -25.64 0.02
N GLY A 185 1.90 -26.79 0.35
CA GLY A 185 1.26 -28.10 0.24
C GLY A 185 -0.03 -28.19 1.05
N ILE A 186 0.04 -27.87 2.36
CA ILE A 186 -1.13 -27.88 3.26
C ILE A 186 -2.24 -26.95 2.73
N ARG A 187 -1.89 -25.71 2.37
CA ARG A 187 -2.83 -24.75 1.76
C ARG A 187 -3.50 -25.32 0.52
N ASN A 188 -2.75 -25.96 -0.38
CA ASN A 188 -3.29 -26.51 -1.61
C ASN A 188 -4.23 -27.69 -1.33
N SER A 189 -3.86 -28.60 -0.44
CA SER A 189 -4.74 -29.70 -0.02
C SER A 189 -6.04 -29.17 0.59
N ALA A 190 -5.95 -28.17 1.47
CA ALA A 190 -7.13 -27.54 2.08
C ALA A 190 -8.04 -26.85 1.04
N ALA A 191 -7.46 -26.06 0.12
CA ALA A 191 -8.20 -25.37 -0.94
C ALA A 191 -8.89 -26.32 -1.93
N HIS A 192 -8.39 -27.56 -2.07
CA HIS A 192 -8.97 -28.61 -2.90
C HIS A 192 -9.80 -29.63 -2.12
N GLY A 193 -10.07 -29.40 -0.83
CA GLY A 193 -10.91 -30.27 0.00
C GLY A 193 -10.28 -31.62 0.36
N LYS A 194 -8.96 -31.76 0.22
CA LYS A 194 -8.22 -33.00 0.49
C LYS A 194 -7.84 -33.09 1.97
N VAL A 195 -8.84 -33.25 2.82
CA VAL A 195 -8.69 -33.19 4.29
C VAL A 195 -7.85 -34.32 4.87
N ASP A 196 -7.68 -35.43 4.15
CA ASP A 196 -6.86 -36.57 4.59
C ASP A 196 -5.34 -36.36 4.37
N GLU A 197 -4.94 -35.32 3.64
CA GLU A 197 -3.53 -35.02 3.33
C GLU A 197 -2.83 -34.17 4.41
N PHE A 198 -3.56 -33.70 5.44
CA PHE A 198 -3.01 -32.88 6.53
C PHE A 198 -3.79 -33.05 7.83
N THR A 199 -3.15 -32.77 8.96
CA THR A 199 -3.77 -32.84 10.29
C THR A 199 -3.96 -31.44 10.90
N SER A 200 -4.79 -31.32 11.92
CA SER A 200 -4.92 -30.07 12.70
C SER A 200 -3.59 -29.62 13.30
N ASN A 201 -2.70 -30.56 13.66
CA ASN A 201 -1.37 -30.23 14.17
C ASN A 201 -0.47 -29.64 13.07
N ASP A 202 -0.58 -30.12 11.83
CA ASP A 202 0.14 -29.55 10.68
C ASP A 202 -0.31 -28.11 10.42
N VAL A 203 -1.61 -27.83 10.54
CA VAL A 203 -2.17 -26.47 10.41
C VAL A 203 -1.69 -25.57 11.56
N SER A 204 -1.67 -26.08 12.80
CA SER A 204 -1.12 -25.35 13.95
C SER A 204 0.33 -24.94 13.71
N ASN A 205 1.17 -25.89 13.28
CA ASN A 205 2.58 -25.63 12.95
C ASN A 205 2.74 -24.68 11.77
N MET A 206 1.86 -24.79 10.75
CA MET A 206 1.83 -23.87 9.62
C MET A 206 1.59 -22.43 10.08
N ILE A 207 0.61 -22.19 10.96
CA ILE A 207 0.33 -20.86 11.53
C ILE A 207 1.57 -20.31 12.23
N SER A 208 2.17 -21.06 13.16
CA SER A 208 3.37 -20.60 13.89
C SER A 208 4.58 -20.37 12.99
N ASN A 209 4.75 -21.16 11.94
CA ASN A 209 5.82 -20.97 10.96
C ASN A 209 5.59 -19.70 10.11
N ILE A 210 4.33 -19.38 9.78
CA ILE A 210 3.99 -18.14 9.07
C ILE A 210 4.26 -16.92 9.95
N GLU A 211 3.86 -16.94 11.23
CA GLU A 211 4.18 -15.87 12.20
C GLU A 211 5.70 -15.63 12.26
N SER A 212 6.47 -16.72 12.39
CA SER A 212 7.93 -16.66 12.41
C SER A 212 8.52 -16.11 11.10
N PHE A 213 7.92 -16.45 9.97
CA PHE A 213 8.34 -15.97 8.66
C PHE A 213 8.06 -14.47 8.48
N LEU A 214 6.87 -14.00 8.90
CA LEU A 214 6.50 -12.59 8.90
C LEU A 214 7.47 -11.74 9.72
N MET A 215 7.74 -12.14 10.97
CA MET A 215 8.68 -11.44 11.86
C MET A 215 10.08 -11.29 11.27
N LYS A 216 10.51 -12.24 10.43
CA LYS A 216 11.85 -12.25 9.85
C LYS A 216 11.97 -11.45 8.55
N HIS A 217 10.88 -11.29 7.81
CA HIS A 217 10.93 -10.79 6.43
C HIS A 217 10.08 -9.54 6.15
N LEU A 218 9.12 -9.20 7.01
CA LEU A 218 8.26 -8.03 6.83
C LEU A 218 8.36 -6.97 7.92
N ASN A 219 8.84 -7.33 9.11
CA ASN A 219 9.21 -6.38 10.18
C ASN A 219 10.58 -5.74 9.94
#